data_AF-A0A1I5XW43-F1
#
_entry.id   AF-A0A1I5XW43-F1
#
_cell.length_a   1.000
_cell.length_b   1.000
_cell.length_c   1.000
_cell.angle_alpha   90.00
_cell.angle_beta   90.00
_cell.angle_gamma   90.00
#
_symmetry.space_group_name_H-M   'P 1'
#
loop_
_entity.id
_entity.type
_entity.pdbx_description
1 polymer ?
#
loop_
_entity_poly.entity_id
_entity_poly.type
_entity_poly.pdbx_seq_one_letter_code
_entity_poly.pdbx_strand_id
1 'polypeptide(L)' 'MDTKTSIEIARNLLNNAIEMNMSKEIIFKISQRVDQYIVKYYIEYGGLKGGSEEEKSQ' A
#
# COMPACT_ATOMS: atom_id res chain seq x y z
N MET A 1 -3.27 -4.94 12.47
CA MET A 1 -3.75 -5.34 11.14
C MET A 1 -2.54 -5.50 10.25
N ASP A 2 -2.45 -6.58 9.49
CA ASP A 2 -1.36 -6.77 8.53
C ASP A 2 -1.49 -5.80 7.35
N THR A 3 -0.39 -5.58 6.64
CA THR A 3 -0.32 -4.57 5.58
C THR A 3 -1.21 -4.96 4.38
N LYS A 4 -1.41 -6.25 4.11
CA LYS A 4 -2.31 -6.70 3.04
C LYS A 4 -3.77 -6.35 3.34
N THR A 5 -4.24 -6.61 4.56
CA THR A 5 -5.60 -6.21 4.97
C THR A 5 -5.76 -4.68 4.95
N SER A 6 -4.71 -3.92 5.28
CA SER A 6 -4.74 -2.45 5.19
C SER A 6 -4.92 -1.96 3.74
N ILE A 7 -4.29 -2.62 2.76
CA ILE A 7 -4.48 -2.34 1.33
C ILE A 7 -5.94 -2.61 0.92
N GLU A 8 -6.51 -3.73 1.36
CA GLU A 8 -7.89 -4.11 1.03
C GLU A 8 -8.91 -3.10 1.56
N ILE A 9 -8.76 -2.65 2.82
CA ILE A 9 -9.63 -1.61 3.38
C ILE A 9 -9.51 -0.30 2.60
N ALA A 10 -8.29 0.16 2.33
CA ALA A 10 -8.07 1.41 1.62
C ALA A 10 -8.63 1.36 0.19
N ARG A 11 -8.50 0.22 -0.50
CA ARG A 11 -9.08 0.00 -1.84
C ARG A 11 -10.60 0.05 -1.80
N ASN A 12 -11.23 -0.61 -0.84
CA ASN A 12 -12.69 -0.57 -0.69
C ASN A 12 -13.19 0.85 -0.40
N LEU A 13 -12.48 1.59 0.45
CA LEU A 13 -12.80 2.99 0.71
C LEU A 13 -12.69 3.86 -0.55
N LEU A 14 -11.68 3.62 -1.38
CA LEU A 14 -11.52 4.33 -2.65
C LEU A 14 -12.68 4.06 -3.60
N ASN A 15 -13.06 2.78 -3.74
CA ASN A 15 -14.19 2.38 -4.58
C ASN A 15 -15.49 3.02 -4.10
N ASN A 16 -15.77 2.98 -2.80
CA ASN A 16 -16.95 3.61 -2.22
C ASN A 16 -16.95 5.13 -2.46
N ALA A 17 -15.80 5.80 -2.34
CA ALA A 17 -15.69 7.22 -2.60
C ALA A 17 -16.00 7.58 -4.07
N ILE A 18 -15.59 6.72 -5.01
CA ILE A 18 -15.91 6.88 -6.44
C ILE A 18 -17.40 6.65 -6.67
N GLU A 19 -17.98 5.58 -6.11
CA GLU A 19 -19.41 5.25 -6.24
C GLU A 19 -20.32 6.34 -5.66
N MET A 20 -19.91 6.94 -4.55
CA MET A 20 -20.60 8.07 -3.91
C MET A 20 -20.39 9.41 -4.64
N ASN A 21 -19.65 9.42 -5.74
CA ASN A 21 -19.27 10.62 -6.49
C ASN A 21 -18.66 11.71 -5.57
N MET A 22 -17.80 11.28 -4.65
CA MET A 22 -17.11 12.18 -3.73
C MET A 22 -16.20 13.14 -4.49
N SER A 23 -15.79 14.23 -3.83
CA SER A 23 -14.91 15.21 -4.47
C SER A 23 -13.60 14.57 -4.93
N LYS A 24 -13.06 15.06 -6.05
CA LYS A 24 -11.78 14.61 -6.60
C LYS A 24 -10.65 14.69 -5.57
N GLU A 25 -10.68 15.68 -4.68
CA GLU A 25 -9.72 15.83 -3.60
C GLU A 25 -9.77 14.67 -2.59
N ILE A 26 -10.97 14.23 -2.21
CA ILE A 26 -11.15 13.09 -1.30
C ILE A 26 -10.67 11.80 -1.96
N ILE A 27 -11.07 11.56 -3.21
CA ILE A 27 -10.65 10.40 -4.00
C ILE A 27 -9.12 10.36 -4.09
N PHE A 28 -8.49 11.50 -4.38
CA PHE A 28 -7.03 11.63 -4.48
C PHE A 28 -6.32 11.33 -3.16
N LYS A 29 -6.82 11.83 -2.02
CA LYS A 29 -6.23 11.53 -0.71
C LYS A 29 -6.33 10.05 -0.36
N ILE A 30 -7.44 9.40 -0.72
CA ILE A 30 -7.60 7.95 -0.47
C ILE A 30 -6.68 7.14 -1.38
N SER A 31 -6.54 7.51 -2.68
CA SER A 31 -5.63 6.81 -3.60
C SER A 31 -4.18 6.87 -3.13
N GLN A 32 -3.71 8.04 -2.67
CA GLN A 32 -2.37 8.18 -2.08
C GLN A 32 -2.14 7.24 -0.89
N ARG A 33 -3.19 6.97 -0.11
CA ARG A 33 -3.10 6.08 1.04
C ARG A 33 -3.04 4.61 0.64
N VAL A 34 -3.72 4.23 -0.45
CA VAL A 34 -3.57 2.90 -1.07
C VAL A 34 -2.12 2.71 -1.52
N ASP A 35 -1.54 3.68 -2.23
CA ASP A 35 -0.15 3.60 -2.71
C ASP A 35 0.84 3.45 -1.56
N GLN A 36 0.66 4.20 -0.46
CA GLN A 36 1.48 4.08 0.74
C GLN A 36 1.47 2.66 1.32
N TYR A 37 0.30 2.02 1.40
CA TYR A 37 0.22 0.65 1.89
C TYR A 37 0.83 -0.37 0.94
N ILE A 38 0.73 -0.15 -0.38
CA ILE A 38 1.39 -1.00 -1.38
C ILE A 38 2.91 -0.91 -1.23
N VAL A 39 3.47 0.30 -1.14
CA VAL A 39 4.92 0.50 -0.92
C VAL A 39 5.37 -0.18 0.37
N LYS A 40 4.61 0.01 1.46
CA LYS A 40 4.89 -0.65 2.74
C LYS A 40 4.90 -2.17 2.61
N TYR A 41 3.94 -2.75 1.88
CA TYR A 41 3.88 -4.20 1.67
C TYR A 41 5.13 -4.72 0.94
N TYR A 42 5.61 -4.01 -0.10
CA TYR A 42 6.83 -4.41 -0.80
C TYR A 42 8.10 -4.22 0.03
N ILE A 43 8.15 -3.22 0.90
CA ILE A 43 9.25 -3.05 1.86
C ILE A 43 9.28 -4.22 2.86
N GLU A 44 8.12 -4.63 3.36
CA GLU A 44 8.01 -5.68 4.39
C GLU A 44 8.16 -7.10 3.83
N TYR A 45 7.62 -7.37 2.63
CA TYR A 45 7.48 -8.73 2.09
C TYR A 45 8.09 -8.93 0.70
N GLY A 46 8.37 -7.84 -0.03
CA GLY A 46 8.71 -7.88 -1.46
C GLY A 46 10.17 -7.68 -1.82
N GLY A 47 11.08 -7.61 -0.84
CA GLY A 47 12.52 -7.52 -1.12
C GLY A 47 13.01 -6.15 -1.59
N LEU A 48 12.26 -5.06 -1.36
CA LEU A 48 12.81 -3.69 -1.45
C LEU A 48 13.70 -3.33 -0.24
N LYS A 49 14.30 -4.34 0.41
CA LYS A 49 15.58 -4.15 1.11
C LYS A 49 16.66 -4.31 0.05
N GLY A 50 17.32 -3.21 -0.30
CA GLY A 50 18.56 -3.26 -1.08
C GLY A 50 19.50 -4.33 -0.51
N GLY A 51 20.22 -5.01 -1.41
CA GLY A 51 20.93 -6.27 -1.13
C GLY A 51 21.98 -6.23 -0.02
N SER A 52 22.58 -7.42 0.15
CA SER A 52 23.61 -7.83 1.12
C SER A 52 23.11 -8.37 2.47
N GLU A 53 22.62 -9.60 2.49
CA GLU A 53 22.98 -10.60 3.53
C GLU A 53 23.07 -12.04 2.94
N GLU A 54 23.55 -12.17 1.70
CA GLU A 54 24.09 -13.44 1.19
C GLU A 54 25.56 -13.24 0.83
N GLU A 55 26.39 -12.89 1.82
CA GLU A 55 27.85 -13.00 1.73
C GLU A 55 28.47 -12.83 3.14
N LYS A 56 28.12 -13.74 4.05
CA LYS A 56 28.99 -14.07 5.19
C LYS A 56 29.12 -15.58 5.32
N SER A 57 29.97 -16.09 4.43
CA SER A 57 30.98 -17.12 4.68
C SER A 57 30.51 -18.54 5.06
N GLN A 58 30.78 -19.42 4.10
CA GLN A 58 31.31 -20.78 4.31
C GLN A 58 32.50 -20.80 5.28
#